data_AF-A0A8H5FRC5-F1
#
_entry.id   AF-A0A8H5FRC5-F1
#
_cell.length_a   1.000
_cell.length_b   1.000
_cell.length_c   1.000
_cell.angle_alpha   90.00
_cell.angle_beta   90.00
_cell.angle_gamma   90.00
#
_symmetry.space_group_name_H-M   'P 1'
#
loop_
_entity.id
_entity.type
_entity.pdbx_description
1 polymer ?
#
loop_
_entity_poly.entity_id
_entity_poly.type
_entity_poly.pdbx_seq_one_letter_code
_entity_poly.pdbx_strand_id
1 'polypeptide(L)'
;MVACERIFNDIKLAAICLYENGLLDLDDILACVGFSRRTFFHALRLWRREGIVSKCKSYHVGCPHALNMEDHQYLLALVNHNLEWFLDELCDLMDENWHIAIHFTTIHRELECASISVKDLQIIAQEQNPDC
;
A
#
# COMPACT_ATOMS: atom_id res chain seq x y z
N MET A 1 7.55 6.83 -11.01
CA MET A 1 8.33 8.07 -10.81
C MET A 1 7.34 9.24 -10.78
N VAL A 2 6.96 9.71 -9.59
CA VAL A 2 6.13 10.92 -9.41
C VAL A 2 6.80 11.73 -8.30
N ALA A 3 7.48 12.80 -8.71
CA ALA A 3 8.12 13.75 -7.83
C ALA A 3 7.04 14.64 -7.20
N CYS A 4 6.68 14.37 -5.95
CA CYS A 4 5.92 15.31 -5.13
C CYS A 4 6.89 16.40 -4.64
N GLU A 5 7.07 17.38 -5.53
CA GLU A 5 7.34 18.80 -5.28
C GLU A 5 8.23 19.14 -4.09
N ARG A 6 9.51 19.32 -4.42
CA ARG A 6 10.59 19.79 -3.56
C ARG A 6 10.50 21.31 -3.32
N ILE A 7 9.33 21.79 -2.91
CA ILE A 7 9.11 23.16 -2.42
C ILE A 7 8.45 23.03 -1.03
N PHE A 8 8.73 24.00 -0.15
CA PHE A 8 7.91 24.38 1.01
C PHE A 8 8.18 23.81 2.41
N ASN A 9 9.29 23.13 2.74
CA ASN A 9 9.66 23.03 4.18
C ASN A 9 10.25 24.35 4.68
N ASP A 10 11.20 24.92 3.94
CA ASP A 10 11.87 26.17 4.31
C ASP A 10 10.91 27.36 4.30
N ILE A 11 9.97 27.38 3.36
CA ILE A 11 8.98 28.44 3.27
C ILE A 11 7.92 28.30 4.38
N LYS A 12 7.52 27.08 4.77
CA LYS A 12 6.67 26.88 5.96
C LYS A 12 7.42 27.28 7.23
N LEU A 13 8.70 26.94 7.34
CA LEU A 13 9.57 27.39 8.43
C LEU A 13 9.64 28.91 8.49
N ALA A 14 9.89 29.58 7.37
CA ALA A 14 9.92 31.04 7.29
C ALA A 14 8.57 31.66 7.69
N ALA A 15 7.45 31.11 7.21
CA ALA A 15 6.10 31.54 7.58
C ALA A 15 5.84 31.38 9.09
N ILE A 16 6.25 30.25 9.68
CA ILE A 16 6.13 29.99 11.11
C ILE A 16 7.01 30.98 11.90
N CYS A 17 8.26 31.20 11.48
CA CYS A 17 9.17 32.15 12.11
C CYS A 17 8.60 33.59 12.06
N LEU A 18 8.05 34.02 10.94
CA LEU A 18 7.43 35.36 10.80
C LEU A 18 6.24 35.52 11.76
N TYR A 19 5.43 34.47 11.91
CA TYR A 19 4.28 34.45 12.81
C TYR A 19 4.68 34.41 14.29
N GLU A 20 5.65 33.57 14.68
CA GLU A 20 6.08 33.45 16.09
C GLU A 20 6.84 34.70 16.58
N ASN A 21 7.55 35.39 15.68
CA ASN A 21 8.20 36.67 15.99
C ASN A 21 7.24 37.88 15.87
N GLY A 22 5.99 37.67 15.46
CA GLY A 22 4.98 38.73 15.32
C GLY A 22 5.33 39.80 14.28
N LEU A 23 6.10 39.45 13.25
CA LEU A 23 6.63 40.38 12.25
C LEU A 23 5.59 40.77 11.19
N LEU A 24 4.62 39.88 10.93
CA LEU A 24 3.55 40.07 9.97
C LEU A 24 2.26 39.45 10.50
N ASP A 25 1.12 39.98 10.06
CA ASP A 25 -0.17 39.38 10.37
C ASP A 25 -0.37 38.06 9.61
N LEU A 26 -1.17 37.16 10.18
CA LEU A 26 -1.39 35.85 9.61
C LEU A 26 -1.96 35.92 8.19
N ASP A 27 -2.90 36.83 7.92
CA ASP A 27 -3.54 36.91 6.61
C ASP A 27 -2.54 37.38 5.53
N ASP A 28 -1.64 38.30 5.87
CA ASP A 28 -0.56 38.76 4.98
C ASP A 28 0.47 37.65 4.69
N ILE A 29 0.84 36.88 5.72
CA ILE A 29 1.74 35.73 5.58
C ILE A 29 1.11 34.69 4.63
N LEU A 30 -0.18 34.38 4.82
CA LEU A 30 -0.87 33.39 3.99
C LEU A 30 -1.04 33.88 2.55
N ALA A 31 -1.34 35.17 2.34
CA ALA A 31 -1.44 35.77 1.01
C ALA A 31 -0.09 35.75 0.27
N CYS A 32 1.02 36.02 0.97
CA CYS A 32 2.37 36.00 0.40
C CYS A 32 2.86 34.58 0.07
N VAL A 33 2.64 33.65 0.99
CA VAL A 33 3.16 32.28 0.89
C VAL A 33 2.26 31.37 0.05
N GLY A 34 1.00 31.74 -0.15
CA GLY A 34 0.04 30.98 -0.94
C GLY A 34 -0.52 29.74 -0.24
N PHE A 35 -0.51 29.71 1.09
CA PHE A 35 -1.02 28.58 1.87
C PHE A 35 -2.44 28.77 2.36
N SER A 36 -3.15 27.64 2.48
CA SER A 36 -4.36 27.63 3.28
C SER A 36 -4.03 27.77 4.77
N ARG A 37 -4.90 28.48 5.50
CA ARG A 37 -4.84 28.61 6.97
C ARG A 37 -4.73 27.25 7.67
N ARG A 38 -5.41 26.22 7.13
CA ARG A 38 -5.35 24.83 7.63
C ARG A 38 -3.96 24.23 7.49
N THR A 39 -3.31 24.41 6.34
CA THR A 39 -1.94 23.93 6.10
C THR A 39 -0.96 24.59 7.06
N PHE A 40 -1.10 25.90 7.27
CA PHE A 40 -0.27 26.65 8.20
C PHE A 40 -0.40 26.16 9.64
N PHE A 41 -1.63 26.05 10.18
CA PHE A 41 -1.81 25.56 11.56
C PHE A 41 -1.40 24.10 11.73
N HIS A 42 -1.57 23.27 10.70
CA HIS A 42 -1.07 21.90 10.74
C HIS A 42 0.45 21.88 10.86
N ALA A 43 1.16 22.70 10.09
CA ALA A 43 2.61 22.84 10.15
C ALA A 43 3.07 23.42 11.49
N LEU A 44 2.42 24.47 11.99
CA LEU A 44 2.70 25.08 13.30
C LEU A 44 2.53 24.08 14.45
N ARG A 45 1.47 23.26 14.39
CA ARG A 45 1.24 22.20 15.38
C ARG A 45 2.35 21.16 15.38
N LEU A 46 2.82 20.74 14.20
CA LEU A 46 3.94 19.80 14.10
C LEU A 46 5.24 20.42 14.60
N TRP A 47 5.50 21.69 14.26
CA TRP A 47 6.70 22.41 14.70
C TRP A 47 6.79 22.49 16.22
N ARG A 48 5.70 22.89 16.90
CA ARG A 48 5.66 22.99 18.36
C ARG A 48 5.77 21.64 19.07
N ARG A 49 5.33 20.56 18.43
CA ARG A 49 5.29 19.22 19.04
C ARG A 49 6.59 18.44 18.83
N GLU A 50 7.13 18.49 17.62
CA GLU A 50 8.15 17.57 17.14
C GLU A 50 9.37 18.31 16.55
N GLY A 51 9.35 19.65 16.45
CA GLY A 51 10.42 20.44 15.83
C GLY A 51 10.53 20.21 14.31
N ILE A 52 9.51 19.60 13.71
CA ILE A 52 9.44 19.33 12.27
C ILE A 52 8.22 20.00 11.66
N VAL A 53 8.34 20.40 10.40
CA VAL A 53 7.31 21.20 9.73
C VAL A 53 6.43 20.36 8.80
N SER A 54 6.94 19.22 8.35
CA SER A 54 6.20 18.21 7.62
C SER A 54 6.62 16.83 8.13
N LYS A 55 5.67 15.90 8.25
CA LYS A 55 6.02 14.50 8.54
C LYS A 55 6.84 13.95 7.38
N CYS A 56 7.90 13.19 7.69
CA CYS A 56 8.50 12.30 6.69
C CYS A 56 7.38 11.44 6.12
N LYS A 57 7.36 11.25 4.79
CA LYS A 57 6.44 10.28 4.20
C LYS A 57 6.71 8.96 4.91
N SER A 58 5.76 8.50 5.72
CA SER A 58 5.70 7.08 6.02
C SER A 58 5.69 6.43 4.65
N TYR A 59 6.70 5.60 4.34
CA TYR A 59 6.55 4.64 3.27
C TYR A 59 5.16 4.06 3.50
N HIS A 60 4.27 4.17 2.50
CA HIS A 60 3.00 3.47 2.57
C HIS A 60 3.39 1.99 2.60
N VAL A 61 3.62 1.47 3.80
CA VAL A 61 3.66 0.04 4.04
C VAL A 61 2.26 -0.38 3.64
N GLY A 62 2.17 -1.25 2.62
CA GLY A 62 0.89 -1.75 2.17
C GLY A 62 0.10 -2.36 3.33
N CYS A 63 -1.16 -2.67 3.09
CA CYS A 63 -1.83 -3.59 4.01
C CYS A 63 -1.03 -4.90 4.01
N PRO A 64 -0.66 -5.46 5.18
CA PRO A 64 -0.09 -6.80 5.24
C PRO A 64 -0.99 -7.75 4.44
N HIS A 65 -0.39 -8.56 3.58
CA HIS A 65 -1.11 -9.60 2.86
C HIS A 65 -1.67 -10.61 3.88
N ALA A 66 -2.81 -11.22 3.56
CA ALA A 66 -3.44 -12.23 4.42
C ALA A 66 -2.57 -13.49 4.53
N LEU A 67 -1.75 -13.75 3.51
CA LEU A 67 -0.71 -14.76 3.51
C LEU A 67 0.59 -14.16 4.04
N ASN A 68 1.26 -14.90 4.92
CA ASN A 68 2.64 -14.58 5.24
C ASN A 68 3.54 -14.97 4.04
N MET A 69 4.82 -14.59 4.09
CA MET A 69 5.76 -14.87 3.00
C MET A 69 6.01 -16.36 2.77
N GLU A 70 6.01 -17.18 3.83
CA GLU A 70 6.20 -18.63 3.76
C GLU A 70 4.99 -19.32 3.11
N ASP A 71 3.78 -18.92 3.49
CA ASP A 71 2.52 -19.42 2.92
C ASP A 71 2.43 -19.06 1.43
N HIS A 72 2.84 -17.84 1.08
CA HIS A 72 2.90 -17.39 -0.32
C HIS A 72 3.92 -18.22 -1.12
N GLN A 73 5.11 -18.48 -0.57
CA GLN A 73 6.11 -19.33 -1.23
C GLN A 73 5.62 -20.78 -1.39
N TYR A 74 4.91 -21.30 -0.39
CA TYR A 74 4.33 -22.64 -0.45
C TYR A 74 3.24 -22.73 -1.51
N LEU A 75 2.32 -21.76 -1.56
CA LEU A 75 1.30 -21.66 -2.60
C LEU A 75 1.93 -21.65 -3.99
N LEU A 76 2.97 -20.85 -4.20
CA LEU A 76 3.69 -20.81 -5.47
C LEU A 76 4.40 -22.13 -5.77
N ALA A 77 5.00 -22.78 -4.78
CA ALA A 77 5.64 -24.08 -4.98
C ALA A 77 4.62 -25.16 -5.38
N LEU A 78 3.44 -25.15 -4.75
CA LEU A 78 2.34 -26.08 -5.03
C LEU A 78 1.82 -25.90 -6.47
N VAL A 79 1.54 -24.66 -6.86
CA VAL A 79 1.04 -24.31 -8.20
C VAL A 79 2.10 -24.55 -9.27
N ASN A 80 3.39 -24.31 -8.99
CA ASN A 80 4.47 -24.63 -9.92
C ASN A 80 4.73 -26.14 -10.04
N HIS A 81 4.41 -26.93 -9.01
CA HIS A 81 4.60 -28.38 -9.04
C HIS A 81 3.47 -29.08 -9.80
N ASN A 82 2.22 -28.66 -9.61
CA ASN A 82 1.05 -29.12 -10.34
C ASN A 82 0.06 -27.96 -10.55
N LEU A 83 -0.16 -27.57 -11.80
CA LEU A 83 -1.15 -26.55 -12.21
C LEU A 83 -2.58 -27.12 -12.31
N GLU A 84 -2.79 -28.35 -11.83
CA GLU A 84 -4.03 -29.12 -12.00
C GLU A 84 -5.07 -28.85 -10.91
N TRP A 85 -4.67 -28.21 -9.80
CA TRP A 85 -5.55 -27.95 -8.67
C TRP A 85 -6.54 -26.83 -8.96
N PHE A 86 -7.82 -27.07 -8.66
CA PHE A 86 -8.83 -26.02 -8.70
C PHE A 86 -8.66 -25.05 -7.51
N LEU A 87 -9.19 -23.83 -7.66
CA LEU A 87 -9.03 -22.77 -6.65
C LEU A 87 -9.69 -23.12 -5.30
N ASP A 88 -10.78 -23.86 -5.31
CA ASP A 88 -11.46 -24.41 -4.14
C ASP A 88 -10.63 -25.52 -3.49
N GLU A 89 -10.06 -26.44 -4.26
CA GLU A 89 -9.13 -27.46 -3.74
C GLU A 89 -7.89 -26.83 -3.09
N LEU A 90 -7.37 -25.76 -3.68
CA LEU A 90 -6.29 -24.98 -3.08
C LEU A 90 -6.72 -24.33 -1.76
N CYS A 91 -7.97 -23.86 -1.65
CA CYS A 91 -8.49 -23.34 -0.38
C CYS A 91 -8.54 -24.44 0.69
N ASP A 92 -9.05 -25.62 0.33
CA ASP A 92 -9.15 -26.77 1.24
C ASP A 92 -7.75 -27.24 1.67
N LEU A 93 -6.79 -27.32 0.75
CA LEU A 93 -5.39 -27.66 1.03
C LEU A 93 -4.71 -26.66 1.98
N MET A 94 -5.00 -25.36 1.85
CA MET A 94 -4.45 -24.33 2.74
C MET A 94 -5.11 -24.36 4.13
N ASP A 95 -6.39 -24.69 4.22
CA ASP A 95 -7.09 -24.86 5.50
C ASP A 95 -6.60 -26.11 6.24
N GLU A 96 -6.43 -27.23 5.52
CA GLU A 96 -5.97 -28.50 6.08
C GLU A 96 -4.50 -28.49 6.50
N ASN A 97 -3.59 -27.98 5.67
CA ASN A 97 -2.15 -28.06 5.94
C ASN A 97 -1.61 -26.90 6.77
N TRP A 98 -2.29 -25.75 6.79
CA TRP A 98 -1.76 -24.54 7.40
C TRP A 98 -2.74 -23.79 8.30
N HIS A 99 -3.97 -24.32 8.46
CA HIS A 99 -5.02 -23.72 9.30
C HIS A 99 -5.32 -22.25 8.94
N ILE A 100 -5.11 -21.87 7.67
CA ILE A 100 -5.48 -20.56 7.17
C ILE A 100 -6.72 -20.72 6.32
N ALA A 101 -7.86 -20.32 6.87
CA ALA A 101 -9.11 -20.20 6.13
C ALA A 101 -9.01 -19.00 5.18
N ILE A 102 -8.63 -19.26 3.93
CA ILE A 102 -8.47 -18.24 2.89
C ILE A 102 -9.59 -18.40 1.88
N HIS A 103 -10.22 -17.27 1.53
CA HIS A 103 -11.21 -17.26 0.48
C HIS A 103 -10.56 -17.34 -0.91
N PHE A 104 -11.17 -18.05 -1.86
CA PHE A 104 -10.65 -18.26 -3.22
C PHE A 104 -10.22 -16.97 -3.93
N THR A 105 -10.88 -15.84 -3.64
CA THR A 105 -10.52 -14.53 -4.22
C THR A 105 -9.16 -14.03 -3.76
N THR A 106 -8.72 -14.42 -2.57
CA THR A 106 -7.40 -14.06 -2.04
C THR A 106 -6.34 -14.88 -2.75
N ILE A 107 -6.53 -16.20 -2.88
CA ILE A 107 -5.63 -17.07 -3.68
C ILE A 107 -5.53 -16.55 -5.12
N HIS A 108 -6.67 -16.22 -5.75
CA HIS A 108 -6.72 -15.66 -7.09
C HIS A 108 -5.87 -14.39 -7.24
N ARG A 109 -6.01 -13.43 -6.32
CA ARG A 109 -5.22 -12.18 -6.35
C ARG A 109 -3.72 -12.45 -6.20
N GLU A 110 -3.35 -13.41 -5.37
CA GLU A 110 -1.95 -13.77 -5.12
C GLU A 110 -1.33 -14.43 -6.36
N LEU A 111 -2.10 -15.27 -7.07
CA LEU A 111 -1.68 -15.86 -8.34
C LEU A 111 -1.56 -14.83 -9.45
N GLU A 112 -2.50 -13.89 -9.55
CA GLU A 112 -2.41 -12.76 -10.48
C GLU A 112 -1.18 -11.89 -10.20
N CYS A 113 -0.89 -11.62 -8.91
CA CYS A 113 0.34 -10.91 -8.52
C CYS A 113 1.60 -11.69 -8.91
N ALA A 114 1.56 -13.02 -8.92
CA ALA A 114 2.64 -13.89 -9.37
C ALA A 114 2.67 -14.09 -10.91
N SER A 115 1.85 -13.37 -11.66
CA SER A 115 1.72 -13.48 -13.13
C SER A 115 1.23 -14.84 -13.63
N ILE A 116 0.57 -15.63 -12.78
CA ILE A 116 -0.09 -16.89 -13.17
C ILE A 116 -1.52 -16.53 -13.56
N SER A 117 -1.83 -16.62 -14.85
CA SER A 117 -3.15 -16.30 -15.37
C SER A 117 -4.13 -17.43 -15.06
N VAL A 118 -5.33 -17.10 -14.60
CA VAL A 118 -6.42 -18.07 -14.43
C VAL A 118 -6.77 -18.79 -15.73
N LYS A 119 -6.48 -18.18 -16.88
CA LYS A 119 -6.64 -18.85 -18.18
C LYS A 119 -5.67 -20.00 -18.36
N ASP A 120 -4.45 -19.89 -17.85
CA ASP A 120 -3.46 -20.97 -17.95
C ASP A 120 -3.89 -22.15 -17.07
N LEU A 121 -4.45 -21.87 -15.88
CA LEU A 121 -5.07 -22.87 -15.01
C LEU A 121 -6.30 -23.53 -15.67
N GLN A 122 -7.18 -22.74 -16.30
CA GLN A 122 -8.38 -23.26 -16.97
C GLN A 122 -8.08 -24.06 -18.24
N ILE A 123 -7.03 -23.69 -19.00
CA ILE A 123 -6.60 -24.43 -20.20
C ILE A 123 -6.09 -25.81 -19.81
N ILE A 124 -5.26 -25.91 -18.77
CA ILE A 124 -4.73 -27.19 -18.28
C ILE A 124 -5.86 -28.05 -17.69
N ALA A 125 -6.78 -27.44 -16.93
CA ALA A 125 -7.95 -28.15 -16.40
C ALA A 125 -8.90 -28.64 -17.51
N GLN A 126 -9.04 -27.92 -18.63
CA GLN A 126 -9.82 -28.37 -19.79
C GLN A 126 -9.18 -29.56 -20.52
N GLU A 127 -7.85 -29.64 -20.58
CA GLU A 127 -7.14 -30.78 -21.19
C GLU A 127 -7.32 -32.10 -20.42
N GLN A 128 -7.72 -32.03 -19.15
CA GLN A 128 -7.90 -33.18 -18.26
C GLN A 128 -9.34 -33.63 -18.04
N ASN A 129 -10.32 -33.12 -18.79
CA ASN A 129 -11.67 -33.68 -18.76
C ASN A 129 -11.78 -34.78 -19.84
N PRO A 130 -11.62 -36.09 -19.52
CA PRO A 130 -11.68 -37.17 -20.50
C PRO A 130 -13.08 -37.42 -21.08
N ASP A 131 -14.09 -36.60 -20.78
CA ASP A 131 -15.45 -36.77 -21.28
C ASP A 131 -15.96 -35.53 -22.04
N CYS A 132 -15.53 -35.42 -23.30
CA CYS A 132 -16.31 -34.90 -24.43
C CYS A 132 -15.85 -35.57 -25.74
#